data_AF-A0A7V8E379-F1
#
_entry.id   AF-A0A7V8E379-F1
#
_cell.length_a   1.000
_cell.length_b   1.000
_cell.length_c   1.000
_cell.angle_alpha   90.00
_cell.angle_beta   90.00
_cell.angle_gamma   90.00
#
_symmetry.space_group_name_H-M   'P 1'
#
loop_
_entity.id
_entity.type
_entity.pdbx_description
1 polymer ?
#
loop_
_entity_poly.entity_id
_entity_poly.type
_entity_poly.pdbx_seq_one_letter_code
_entity_poly.pdbx_strand_id
1 'polypeptide(L)'
;MPRALPILLAASLLAFAEDPPPADDTGAKVMERVNVFRKLAGLTPVTLDAALSKGCASHAAYLLENQENPATRGLGAHNEDPKLPGYTKEGEEAGRSADIHYIEPVRAVDGWMASLFHRTPLLEPSLAKIGFGAVENGERGWFVVVDVMGGKGGGKKPAGKGVQPVVYPKDKQKDVPLAFGGEVPDPIPEDRDDHAGYPITAQFPPGVPVKEASVGLKDAEGKLIECWISTPDKPADARYQRNTVCAISKDVLKPGVTYTVNMAAKVGGRPWAAEWKFTTEGEAEKPPAPPK
;
A
#
# COMPACT_ATOMS: atom_id res chain seq x y z
N MET A 1 -79.20 -11.04 -35.39
CA MET A 1 -78.10 -10.35 -34.69
C MET A 1 -77.58 -11.26 -33.58
N PRO A 2 -76.39 -11.86 -33.69
CA PRO A 2 -75.72 -12.48 -32.55
C PRO A 2 -74.65 -11.55 -31.96
N ARG A 3 -74.72 -11.36 -30.64
CA ARG A 3 -73.79 -10.57 -29.81
C ARG A 3 -72.39 -11.17 -29.82
N ALA A 4 -71.37 -10.38 -30.14
CA ALA A 4 -69.97 -10.73 -29.94
C ALA A 4 -69.59 -10.60 -28.46
N LEU A 5 -68.98 -11.65 -27.90
CA LEU A 5 -68.36 -11.67 -26.57
C LEU A 5 -66.99 -10.98 -26.63
N PRO A 6 -66.57 -10.16 -25.65
CA PRO A 6 -65.24 -9.57 -25.69
C PRO A 6 -64.19 -10.59 -25.24
N ILE A 7 -63.15 -10.75 -26.06
CA ILE A 7 -61.94 -11.51 -25.72
C ILE A 7 -61.13 -10.66 -24.73
N LEU A 8 -61.02 -11.12 -23.48
CA LEU A 8 -60.12 -10.55 -22.49
C LEU A 8 -58.69 -11.02 -22.81
N LEU A 9 -57.84 -10.12 -23.32
CA LEU A 9 -56.43 -10.39 -23.51
C LEU A 9 -55.71 -10.22 -22.16
N ALA A 10 -55.34 -11.32 -21.52
CA ALA A 10 -54.47 -11.29 -20.34
C ALA A 10 -53.04 -11.01 -20.80
N ALA A 11 -52.55 -9.78 -20.60
CA ALA A 11 -51.15 -9.45 -20.79
C ALA A 11 -50.34 -10.05 -19.63
N SER A 12 -49.62 -11.15 -19.91
CA SER A 12 -48.61 -11.69 -19.02
C SER A 12 -47.43 -10.72 -18.94
N LEU A 13 -47.33 -9.95 -17.86
CA LEU A 13 -46.10 -9.26 -17.49
C LEU A 13 -45.07 -10.33 -17.07
N LEU A 14 -44.20 -10.72 -17.98
CA LEU A 14 -42.93 -11.37 -17.63
C LEU A 14 -42.00 -10.26 -17.14
N ALA A 15 -41.87 -10.14 -15.82
CA ALA A 15 -40.78 -9.38 -15.23
C ALA A 15 -39.48 -10.14 -15.54
N PHE A 16 -38.63 -9.57 -16.39
CA PHE A 16 -37.24 -10.00 -16.46
C PHE A 16 -36.59 -9.60 -15.13
N ALA A 17 -36.30 -10.57 -14.28
CA ALA A 17 -35.36 -10.33 -13.19
C ALA A 17 -34.03 -9.97 -13.85
N GLU A 18 -33.54 -8.76 -13.62
CA GLU A 18 -32.16 -8.43 -13.97
C GLU A 18 -31.25 -9.37 -13.19
N ASP A 19 -30.26 -9.96 -13.88
CA ASP A 19 -29.22 -10.72 -13.21
C ASP A 19 -28.61 -9.85 -12.10
N PRO A 20 -28.34 -10.41 -10.90
CA PRO A 20 -27.67 -9.66 -9.86
C PRO A 20 -26.37 -9.09 -10.43
N PRO A 21 -26.00 -7.84 -10.09
CA PRO A 21 -24.75 -7.27 -10.56
C PRO A 21 -23.59 -8.23 -10.23
N PRO A 22 -22.58 -8.32 -11.09
CA PRO A 22 -21.40 -9.15 -10.82
C PRO A 22 -20.91 -8.87 -9.41
N ALA A 23 -20.61 -9.92 -8.64
CA ALA A 23 -20.05 -9.75 -7.31
C ALA A 23 -18.81 -8.85 -7.41
N ASP A 24 -18.76 -7.79 -6.60
CA ASP A 24 -17.63 -6.87 -6.55
C ASP A 24 -16.35 -7.64 -6.20
N ASP A 25 -15.42 -7.72 -7.15
CA ASP A 25 -14.15 -8.43 -7.05
C ASP A 25 -12.99 -7.50 -6.62
N THR A 26 -13.29 -6.24 -6.30
CA THR A 26 -12.28 -5.21 -5.95
C THR A 26 -11.37 -5.68 -4.82
N GLY A 27 -11.93 -6.28 -3.76
CA GLY A 27 -11.13 -6.80 -2.66
C GLY A 27 -10.14 -7.88 -3.11
N ALA A 28 -10.55 -8.77 -4.01
CA ALA A 28 -9.67 -9.80 -4.56
C ALA A 28 -8.55 -9.17 -5.39
N LYS A 29 -8.85 -8.18 -6.24
CA LYS A 29 -7.85 -7.44 -7.02
C LYS A 29 -6.82 -6.71 -6.15
N VAL A 30 -7.27 -6.08 -5.06
CA VAL A 30 -6.38 -5.45 -4.07
C VAL A 30 -5.47 -6.49 -3.41
N MET A 31 -6.03 -7.60 -2.93
CA MET A 31 -5.25 -8.70 -2.35
C MET A 31 -4.23 -9.27 -3.35
N GLU A 32 -4.63 -9.46 -4.61
CA GLU A 32 -3.75 -9.92 -5.68
C GLU A 32 -2.61 -8.94 -5.92
N ARG A 33 -2.90 -7.63 -5.95
CA ARG A 33 -1.86 -6.60 -6.12
C ARG A 33 -0.88 -6.60 -4.94
N VAL A 34 -1.35 -6.70 -3.71
CA VAL A 34 -0.49 -6.88 -2.52
C VAL A 34 0.38 -8.13 -2.68
N ASN A 35 -0.20 -9.24 -3.16
CA ASN A 35 0.52 -10.50 -3.34
C ASN A 35 1.56 -10.47 -4.46
N VAL A 36 1.41 -9.63 -5.48
CA VAL A 36 2.46 -9.36 -6.48
C VAL A 36 3.71 -8.81 -5.77
N PHE A 37 3.55 -7.78 -4.94
CA PHE A 37 4.66 -7.18 -4.21
C PHE A 37 5.28 -8.11 -3.17
N ARG A 38 4.44 -8.83 -2.42
CA ARG A 38 4.92 -9.83 -1.45
C ARG A 38 5.71 -10.93 -2.14
N LYS A 39 5.26 -11.43 -3.29
CA LYS A 39 5.99 -12.42 -4.09
C LYS A 39 7.34 -11.88 -4.58
N LEU A 40 7.39 -10.64 -5.10
CA LEU A 40 8.64 -9.97 -5.49
C LEU A 40 9.62 -9.87 -4.32
N ALA A 41 9.12 -9.56 -3.11
CA ALA A 41 9.91 -9.50 -1.89
C ALA A 41 10.32 -10.88 -1.32
N GLY A 42 9.81 -11.98 -1.89
CA GLY A 42 10.07 -13.35 -1.41
C GLY A 42 9.24 -13.75 -0.19
N LEU A 43 8.09 -13.10 0.02
CA LEU A 43 7.18 -13.33 1.14
C LEU A 43 6.03 -14.26 0.75
N THR A 44 5.41 -14.86 1.77
CA THR A 44 4.21 -15.69 1.59
C THR A 44 3.02 -14.79 1.23
N PRO A 45 2.19 -15.15 0.24
CA PRO A 45 0.96 -14.43 -0.06
C PRO A 45 0.02 -14.33 1.15
N VAL A 46 -0.72 -13.23 1.24
CA VAL A 46 -1.82 -13.05 2.18
C VAL A 46 -3.14 -13.53 1.58
N THR A 47 -4.11 -13.81 2.45
CA THR A 47 -5.51 -14.02 2.09
C THR A 47 -6.40 -12.93 2.66
N LEU A 48 -7.56 -12.67 2.06
CA LEU A 48 -8.59 -11.83 2.68
C LEU A 48 -9.22 -12.55 3.89
N ASP A 49 -9.43 -11.81 4.97
CA ASP A 49 -10.18 -12.26 6.13
C ASP A 49 -11.53 -11.54 6.22
N ALA A 50 -12.63 -12.31 6.24
CA ALA A 50 -13.96 -11.74 6.22
C ALA A 50 -14.28 -10.86 7.45
N ALA A 51 -13.73 -11.19 8.63
CA ALA A 51 -13.98 -10.40 9.84
C ALA A 51 -13.21 -9.08 9.80
N LEU A 52 -11.93 -9.11 9.38
CA LEU A 52 -11.15 -7.89 9.19
C LEU A 52 -11.77 -6.99 8.11
N SER A 53 -12.19 -7.58 6.98
CA SER A 53 -12.83 -6.83 5.89
C SER A 53 -14.14 -6.16 6.31
N LYS A 54 -14.93 -6.79 7.20
CA LYS A 54 -16.12 -6.14 7.75
C LYS A 54 -15.77 -4.84 8.48
N GLY A 55 -14.73 -4.86 9.32
CA GLY A 55 -14.23 -3.65 10.00
C GLY A 55 -13.74 -2.59 9.01
N CYS A 56 -12.94 -2.98 8.01
CA CYS A 56 -12.46 -2.05 6.98
C CYS A 56 -13.60 -1.41 6.19
N ALA A 57 -14.65 -2.17 5.84
CA ALA A 57 -15.82 -1.64 5.12
C ALA A 57 -16.62 -0.66 5.99
N SER A 58 -16.82 -0.98 7.27
CA SER A 58 -17.43 -0.05 8.23
C SER A 58 -16.62 1.25 8.36
N HIS A 59 -15.30 1.14 8.45
CA HIS A 59 -14.44 2.31 8.56
C HIS A 59 -14.42 3.18 7.29
N ALA A 60 -14.39 2.57 6.11
CA ALA A 60 -14.47 3.30 4.84
C ALA A 60 -15.79 4.09 4.73
N ALA A 61 -16.92 3.48 5.13
CA ALA A 61 -18.22 4.16 5.18
C ALA A 61 -18.24 5.31 6.20
N TYR A 62 -17.66 5.11 7.39
CA TYR A 62 -17.52 6.14 8.41
C TYR A 62 -16.72 7.36 7.89
N LEU A 63 -15.62 7.12 7.18
CA LEU A 63 -14.82 8.20 6.57
C LEU A 63 -15.60 8.97 5.52
N LEU A 64 -16.38 8.28 4.67
CA LEU A 64 -17.23 8.93 3.68
C LEU A 64 -18.30 9.81 4.33
N GLU A 65 -18.98 9.29 5.35
CA GLU A 65 -20.05 10.00 6.07
C GLU A 65 -19.52 11.22 6.82
N ASN A 66 -18.27 11.16 7.29
CA ASN A 66 -17.63 12.21 8.08
C ASN A 66 -16.52 12.95 7.32
N GLN A 67 -16.50 12.90 5.99
CA GLN A 67 -15.37 13.41 5.16
C GLN A 67 -15.10 14.92 5.34
N GLU A 68 -16.13 15.70 5.69
CA GLU A 68 -15.99 17.14 5.92
C GLU A 68 -15.56 17.49 7.35
N ASN A 69 -15.60 16.52 8.27
CA ASN A 69 -15.28 16.73 9.68
C ASN A 69 -13.76 16.86 9.88
N PRO A 70 -13.25 17.88 10.59
CA PRO A 70 -11.83 18.01 10.88
C PRO A 70 -11.22 16.81 11.63
N ALA A 71 -12.02 16.06 12.40
CA ALA A 71 -11.56 14.90 13.17
C ALA A 71 -11.08 13.73 12.29
N THR A 72 -11.52 13.66 11.03
CA THR A 72 -11.17 12.59 10.08
C THR A 72 -10.06 12.98 9.10
N ARG A 73 -9.45 14.17 9.26
CA ARG A 73 -8.40 14.68 8.36
C ARG A 73 -7.00 14.26 8.82
N GLY A 74 -6.10 14.06 7.86
CA GLY A 74 -4.70 13.68 8.13
C GLY A 74 -4.63 12.41 8.97
N LEU A 75 -3.84 12.42 10.06
CA LEU A 75 -3.75 11.28 10.98
C LEU A 75 -5.06 10.99 11.74
N GLY A 76 -5.99 11.94 11.77
CA GLY A 76 -7.33 11.72 12.31
C GLY A 76 -8.10 10.63 11.58
N ALA A 77 -7.82 10.40 10.30
CA ALA A 77 -8.45 9.39 9.46
C ALA A 77 -8.35 7.95 10.02
N HIS A 78 -7.36 7.65 10.86
CA HIS A 78 -7.22 6.33 11.47
C HIS A 78 -8.13 6.09 12.69
N ASN A 79 -8.92 7.08 13.11
CA ASN A 79 -9.76 7.00 14.31
C ASN A 79 -11.23 7.22 13.97
N GLU A 80 -12.10 6.65 14.79
CA GLU A 80 -13.51 7.01 14.82
C GLU A 80 -13.84 7.76 16.12
N ASP A 81 -14.73 8.74 16.04
CA ASP A 81 -15.31 9.40 17.21
C ASP A 81 -16.66 8.74 17.50
N PRO A 82 -16.88 8.14 18.69
CA PRO A 82 -18.15 7.53 19.08
C PRO A 82 -19.36 8.45 19.05
N LYS A 83 -19.17 9.76 18.91
CA LYS A 83 -20.23 10.77 18.80
C LYS A 83 -20.62 11.08 17.37
N LEU A 84 -19.84 10.64 16.39
CA LEU A 84 -20.12 10.88 14.98
C LEU A 84 -20.95 9.74 14.38
N PRO A 85 -21.80 10.04 13.38
CA PRO A 85 -22.62 9.02 12.74
C PRO A 85 -21.73 7.98 12.04
N GLY A 86 -22.24 6.76 11.94
CA GLY A 86 -21.52 5.63 11.34
C GLY A 86 -20.49 4.95 12.25
N TYR A 87 -20.26 5.44 13.48
CA TYR A 87 -19.31 4.82 14.43
C TYR A 87 -19.61 3.34 14.64
N THR A 88 -18.57 2.52 14.57
CA THR A 88 -18.61 1.12 14.99
C THR A 88 -17.32 0.75 15.71
N LYS A 89 -17.41 -0.18 16.67
CA LYS A 89 -16.22 -0.67 17.36
C LYS A 89 -15.27 -1.38 16.39
N GLU A 90 -15.82 -2.17 15.48
CA GLU A 90 -15.03 -2.90 14.48
C GLU A 90 -14.37 -1.97 13.45
N GLY A 91 -15.03 -0.85 13.09
CA GLY A 91 -14.47 0.18 12.22
C GLY A 91 -13.32 0.94 12.90
N GLU A 92 -13.50 1.32 14.17
CA GLU A 92 -12.43 1.94 14.97
C GLU A 92 -11.19 1.04 15.10
N GLU A 93 -11.39 -0.26 15.36
CA GLU A 93 -10.30 -1.24 15.42
C GLU A 93 -9.58 -1.38 14.06
N ALA A 94 -10.34 -1.40 12.96
CA ALA A 94 -9.79 -1.50 11.60
C ALA A 94 -9.01 -0.24 11.20
N GLY A 95 -9.54 0.96 11.43
CA GLY A 95 -8.88 2.22 11.09
C GLY A 95 -7.50 2.37 11.73
N ARG A 96 -7.38 1.97 13.00
CA ARG A 96 -6.11 1.99 13.76
C ARG A 96 -5.10 0.95 13.30
N SER A 97 -5.55 -0.04 12.53
CA SER A 97 -4.78 -1.19 12.06
C SER A 97 -4.51 -1.14 10.55
N ALA A 98 -5.02 -0.11 9.87
CA ALA A 98 -5.07 -0.05 8.43
C ALA A 98 -4.08 0.94 7.80
N ASP A 99 -3.72 0.64 6.57
CA ASP A 99 -3.28 1.66 5.61
C ASP A 99 -4.54 2.26 4.95
N ILE A 100 -4.55 3.59 4.79
CA ILE A 100 -5.70 4.35 4.26
C ILE A 100 -5.26 5.15 3.03
N HIS A 101 -6.09 5.16 1.97
CA HIS A 101 -5.84 5.93 0.76
C HIS A 101 -7.15 6.46 0.15
N TYR A 102 -7.04 7.48 -0.67
CA TYR A 102 -8.20 8.19 -1.24
C TYR A 102 -8.38 8.03 -2.77
N ILE A 103 -7.72 7.05 -3.38
CA ILE A 103 -7.75 6.82 -4.84
C ILE A 103 -8.31 5.43 -5.14
N GLU A 104 -8.46 5.11 -6.42
CA GLU A 104 -8.90 3.78 -6.88
C GLU A 104 -8.18 2.65 -6.11
N PRO A 105 -8.92 1.64 -5.59
CA PRO A 105 -8.40 0.65 -4.66
C PRO A 105 -7.14 -0.11 -5.09
N VAL A 106 -7.04 -0.53 -6.35
CA VAL A 106 -5.85 -1.26 -6.82
C VAL A 106 -4.65 -0.31 -6.89
N ARG A 107 -4.85 0.92 -7.38
CA ARG A 107 -3.81 1.96 -7.42
C ARG A 107 -3.34 2.40 -6.03
N ALA A 108 -4.21 2.34 -5.01
CA ALA A 108 -3.83 2.65 -3.63
C ALA A 108 -2.68 1.75 -3.13
N VAL A 109 -2.67 0.48 -3.53
CA VAL A 109 -1.59 -0.46 -3.19
C VAL A 109 -0.25 -0.01 -3.76
N ASP A 110 -0.25 0.51 -4.99
CA ASP A 110 0.96 1.06 -5.62
C ASP A 110 1.46 2.32 -4.90
N GLY A 111 0.54 3.19 -4.49
CA GLY A 111 0.84 4.39 -3.69
C GLY A 111 1.52 4.05 -2.37
N TRP A 112 0.93 3.13 -1.58
CA TRP A 112 1.54 2.68 -0.33
C TRP A 112 2.89 2.00 -0.57
N MET A 113 3.02 1.20 -1.63
CA MET A 113 4.30 0.61 -2.00
C MET A 113 5.34 1.65 -2.44
N ALA A 114 4.94 2.82 -2.94
CA ALA A 114 5.82 3.95 -3.24
C ALA A 114 6.16 4.83 -2.02
N SER A 115 5.76 4.42 -0.82
CA SER A 115 6.01 5.13 0.44
C SER A 115 6.91 4.34 1.40
N LEU A 116 7.28 4.92 2.55
CA LEU A 116 8.07 4.24 3.58
C LEU A 116 7.15 3.54 4.59
N PHE A 117 6.35 4.32 5.31
CA PHE A 117 5.59 3.83 6.46
C PHE A 117 4.51 2.82 6.08
N HIS A 118 3.71 3.08 5.04
CA HIS A 118 2.67 2.15 4.57
C HIS A 118 3.25 0.90 3.87
N ARG A 119 4.43 0.99 3.25
CA ARG A 119 5.08 -0.20 2.66
C ARG A 119 5.43 -1.25 3.72
N THR A 120 5.94 -0.82 4.88
CA THR A 120 6.49 -1.73 5.90
C THR A 120 5.47 -2.74 6.48
N PRO A 121 4.19 -2.41 6.76
CA PRO A 121 3.21 -3.41 7.14
C PRO A 121 2.83 -4.37 6.00
N LEU A 122 2.68 -3.88 4.76
CA LEU A 122 2.36 -4.74 3.61
C LEU A 122 3.42 -5.81 3.35
N LEU A 123 4.69 -5.48 3.61
CA LEU A 123 5.84 -6.39 3.48
C LEU A 123 6.28 -7.04 4.80
N GLU A 124 5.45 -6.98 5.85
CA GLU A 124 5.74 -7.67 7.11
C GLU A 124 5.70 -9.20 6.89
N PRO A 125 6.80 -9.95 7.21
CA PRO A 125 6.84 -11.40 7.02
C PRO A 125 5.78 -12.18 7.80
N SER A 126 5.37 -11.67 8.97
CA SER A 126 4.39 -12.32 9.82
C SER A 126 2.93 -12.10 9.39
N LEU A 127 2.68 -11.17 8.46
CA LEU A 127 1.36 -10.90 7.91
C LEU A 127 0.89 -12.08 7.07
N ALA A 128 -0.28 -12.64 7.40
CA ALA A 128 -0.88 -13.78 6.70
C ALA A 128 -2.26 -13.47 6.14
N LYS A 129 -2.96 -12.53 6.75
CA LYS A 129 -4.27 -12.08 6.30
C LYS A 129 -4.34 -10.57 6.26
N ILE A 130 -5.22 -10.05 5.41
CA ILE A 130 -5.58 -8.64 5.37
C ILE A 130 -7.09 -8.48 5.42
N GLY A 131 -7.55 -7.35 5.96
CA GLY A 131 -8.92 -6.87 5.74
C GLY A 131 -8.95 -5.88 4.58
N PHE A 132 -10.07 -5.79 3.89
CA PHE A 132 -10.29 -4.79 2.86
C PHE A 132 -11.69 -4.20 2.96
N GLY A 133 -11.79 -2.89 2.78
CA GLY A 133 -13.03 -2.17 2.56
C GLY A 133 -12.78 -0.89 1.79
N ALA A 134 -13.69 -0.56 0.88
CA ALA A 134 -13.63 0.70 0.16
C ALA A 134 -15.02 1.23 -0.14
N VAL A 135 -15.13 2.55 -0.31
CA VAL A 135 -16.34 3.19 -0.80
C VAL A 135 -15.97 4.32 -1.77
N GLU A 136 -16.68 4.40 -2.89
CA GLU A 136 -16.50 5.45 -3.88
C GLU A 136 -17.06 6.78 -3.36
N ASN A 137 -16.35 7.88 -3.60
CA ASN A 137 -16.73 9.24 -3.24
C ASN A 137 -16.97 10.10 -4.50
N GLY A 138 -17.63 9.50 -5.51
CA GLY A 138 -17.86 10.09 -6.82
C GLY A 138 -16.57 10.61 -7.47
N GLU A 139 -16.63 11.81 -8.05
CA GLU A 139 -15.47 12.44 -8.71
C GLU A 139 -14.31 12.78 -7.73
N ARG A 140 -14.53 12.71 -6.41
CA ARG A 140 -13.50 12.98 -5.39
C ARG A 140 -12.59 11.77 -5.13
N GLY A 141 -12.86 10.63 -5.76
CA GLY A 141 -12.05 9.42 -5.61
C GLY A 141 -12.73 8.39 -4.72
N TRP A 142 -11.98 7.84 -3.76
CA TRP A 142 -12.42 6.72 -2.92
C TRP A 142 -12.04 6.96 -1.47
N PHE A 143 -12.58 6.17 -0.56
CA PHE A 143 -11.93 5.86 0.72
C PHE A 143 -11.57 4.38 0.69
N VAL A 144 -10.29 4.06 0.84
CA VAL A 144 -9.75 2.70 0.77
C VAL A 144 -9.07 2.38 2.09
N VAL A 145 -9.46 1.26 2.70
CA VAL A 145 -8.97 0.82 4.00
C VAL A 145 -8.49 -0.62 3.87
N VAL A 146 -7.22 -0.86 4.19
CA VAL A 146 -6.65 -2.22 4.24
C VAL A 146 -6.04 -2.47 5.60
N ASP A 147 -6.65 -3.36 6.38
CA ASP A 147 -6.06 -3.82 7.66
C ASP A 147 -4.84 -4.69 7.37
N VAL A 148 -3.68 -4.21 7.83
CA VAL A 148 -2.35 -4.81 7.63
C VAL A 148 -1.69 -5.21 8.96
N MET A 149 -2.46 -5.23 10.05
CA MET A 149 -1.98 -5.49 11.41
C MET A 149 -2.73 -6.65 12.09
N GLY A 150 -4.06 -6.72 11.95
CA GLY A 150 -4.91 -7.72 12.58
C GLY A 150 -4.67 -9.16 12.09
N GLY A 151 -4.14 -9.32 10.88
CA GLY A 151 -3.83 -10.62 10.28
C GLY A 151 -2.40 -11.15 10.50
N LYS A 152 -1.65 -10.57 11.44
CA LYS A 152 -0.30 -11.05 11.80
C LYS A 152 -0.37 -12.31 12.65
N GLY A 153 0.51 -13.27 12.39
CA GLY A 153 0.63 -14.51 13.19
C GLY A 153 0.45 -15.82 12.43
N GLY A 154 0.12 -15.78 11.13
CA GLY A 154 0.02 -16.96 10.27
C GLY A 154 1.20 -17.19 9.32
N GLY A 155 2.13 -16.22 9.20
CA GLY A 155 3.29 -16.34 8.33
C GLY A 155 4.28 -17.38 8.89
N LYS A 156 4.77 -18.29 8.05
CA LYS A 156 5.91 -19.15 8.44
C LYS A 156 7.06 -18.24 8.84
N LYS A 157 7.58 -18.37 10.07
CA LYS A 157 8.87 -17.77 10.44
C LYS A 157 9.88 -18.20 9.35
N PRO A 158 10.68 -17.28 8.78
CA PRO A 158 11.67 -17.66 7.79
C PRO A 158 12.51 -18.82 8.32
N ALA A 159 12.44 -19.97 7.66
CA ALA A 159 13.23 -21.14 8.02
C ALA A 159 14.66 -20.87 7.56
N GLY A 160 15.50 -20.36 8.45
CA GLY A 160 16.90 -20.12 8.13
C GLY A 160 17.69 -19.55 9.31
N LYS A 161 18.90 -20.07 9.53
CA LYS A 161 19.86 -19.50 10.48
C LYS A 161 20.34 -18.14 9.95
N GLY A 162 19.67 -17.06 10.35
CA GLY A 162 20.06 -15.68 10.06
C GLY A 162 18.88 -14.72 10.07
N VAL A 163 19.10 -13.50 10.57
CA VAL A 163 18.16 -12.39 10.46
C VAL A 163 18.22 -11.93 9.00
N GLN A 164 17.29 -12.38 8.15
CA GLN A 164 17.22 -11.93 6.76
C GLN A 164 16.25 -10.76 6.66
N PRO A 165 16.71 -9.53 6.39
CA PRO A 165 15.82 -8.41 6.18
C PRO A 165 15.01 -8.59 4.89
N VAL A 166 13.83 -7.99 4.86
CA VAL A 166 13.05 -7.79 3.64
C VAL A 166 13.60 -6.54 2.97
N VAL A 167 14.27 -6.71 1.83
CA VAL A 167 14.76 -5.60 1.02
C VAL A 167 13.80 -5.32 -0.13
N TYR A 168 13.58 -4.04 -0.43
CA TYR A 168 12.73 -3.60 -1.53
C TYR A 168 13.21 -2.24 -2.10
N PRO A 169 13.28 -2.03 -3.42
CA PRO A 169 13.11 -3.01 -4.51
C PRO A 169 14.04 -4.21 -4.38
N LYS A 170 13.65 -5.37 -4.93
CA LYS A 170 14.44 -6.61 -4.83
C LYS A 170 15.60 -6.62 -5.82
N ASP A 171 16.61 -7.45 -5.57
CA ASP A 171 17.67 -7.73 -6.53
C ASP A 171 17.10 -8.15 -7.89
N LYS A 172 17.56 -7.47 -8.95
CA LYS A 172 17.16 -7.61 -10.35
C LYS A 172 15.68 -7.31 -10.62
N GLN A 173 14.99 -6.63 -9.71
CA GLN A 173 13.64 -6.14 -9.96
C GLN A 173 13.68 -5.13 -11.12
N LYS A 174 12.72 -5.26 -12.04
CA LYS A 174 12.50 -4.32 -13.15
C LYS A 174 11.24 -3.50 -12.88
N ASP A 175 11.05 -2.48 -13.71
CA ASP A 175 9.84 -1.65 -13.72
C ASP A 175 9.56 -1.04 -12.34
N VAL A 176 10.62 -0.62 -11.65
CA VAL A 176 10.52 0.10 -10.38
C VAL A 176 10.07 1.54 -10.67
N PRO A 177 9.00 2.04 -10.02
CA PRO A 177 8.56 3.41 -10.21
C PRO A 177 9.66 4.42 -9.90
N LEU A 178 9.54 5.62 -10.46
CA LEU A 178 10.62 6.61 -10.39
C LEU A 178 10.61 7.45 -9.10
N ALA A 179 9.42 7.69 -8.56
CA ALA A 179 9.17 8.74 -7.56
C ALA A 179 8.61 8.20 -6.25
N PHE A 180 8.83 8.97 -5.19
CA PHE A 180 8.15 8.80 -3.91
C PHE A 180 6.65 9.11 -4.07
N GLY A 181 5.79 8.30 -3.45
CA GLY A 181 4.34 8.42 -3.58
C GLY A 181 3.69 9.49 -2.71
N GLY A 182 4.46 10.17 -1.85
CA GLY A 182 3.94 11.00 -0.78
C GLY A 182 3.43 10.18 0.40
N GLU A 183 3.50 10.75 1.61
CA GLU A 183 3.10 10.05 2.84
C GLU A 183 2.75 11.03 3.96
N VAL A 184 1.88 10.61 4.88
CA VAL A 184 1.55 11.35 6.11
C VAL A 184 1.75 10.44 7.32
N PRO A 185 2.65 10.78 8.28
CA PRO A 185 3.57 11.92 8.23
C PRO A 185 4.59 11.76 7.10
N ASP A 186 5.16 12.89 6.66
CA ASP A 186 6.17 12.89 5.62
C ASP A 186 7.52 12.40 6.17
N PRO A 187 8.15 11.34 5.61
CA PRO A 187 9.46 10.88 6.03
C PRO A 187 10.62 11.81 5.62
N ILE A 188 10.38 12.79 4.74
CA ILE A 188 11.36 13.74 4.22
C ILE A 188 10.83 15.18 4.26
N PRO A 189 10.45 15.70 5.45
CA PRO A 189 9.77 17.00 5.56
C PRO A 189 10.63 18.21 5.14
N GLU A 190 11.92 18.01 4.88
CA GLU A 190 12.82 19.00 4.30
C GLU A 190 12.73 19.12 2.78
N ASP A 191 12.17 18.12 2.08
CA ASP A 191 11.84 18.26 0.66
C ASP A 191 10.73 19.30 0.51
N ARG A 192 10.94 20.25 -0.40
CA ARG A 192 10.02 21.36 -0.66
C ARG A 192 9.50 21.35 -2.09
N ASP A 193 10.09 20.52 -2.95
CA ASP A 193 9.85 20.54 -4.38
C ASP A 193 9.12 19.29 -4.87
N ASP A 194 8.73 18.37 -3.96
CA ASP A 194 8.04 17.10 -4.27
C ASP A 194 8.76 16.28 -5.37
N HIS A 195 10.09 16.27 -5.33
CA HIS A 195 10.95 15.68 -6.36
C HIS A 195 11.71 14.44 -5.87
N ALA A 196 11.31 13.88 -4.74
CA ALA A 196 11.91 12.68 -4.20
C ALA A 196 11.74 11.43 -5.09
N GLY A 197 12.79 10.62 -5.19
CA GLY A 197 12.74 9.36 -5.92
C GLY A 197 12.20 8.20 -5.08
N TYR A 198 12.01 7.05 -5.73
CA TYR A 198 11.37 5.89 -5.11
C TYR A 198 12.11 5.38 -3.85
N PRO A 199 11.42 5.05 -2.74
CA PRO A 199 12.08 4.60 -1.53
C PRO A 199 12.73 3.24 -1.70
N ILE A 200 13.92 3.08 -1.11
CA ILE A 200 14.67 1.83 -1.04
C ILE A 200 14.79 1.44 0.43
N THR A 201 14.29 0.27 0.79
CA THR A 201 14.17 -0.16 2.18
C THR A 201 14.87 -1.49 2.46
N ALA A 202 15.38 -1.62 3.68
CA ALA A 202 15.72 -2.89 4.30
C ALA A 202 14.99 -2.98 5.66
N GLN A 203 13.95 -3.79 5.73
CA GLN A 203 13.15 -4.02 6.92
C GLN A 203 13.67 -5.24 7.68
N PHE A 204 14.13 -5.01 8.90
CA PHE A 204 14.66 -6.05 9.78
C PHE A 204 13.56 -6.58 10.71
N PRO A 205 13.68 -7.82 11.19
CA PRO A 205 12.75 -8.37 12.17
C PRO A 205 12.59 -7.49 13.41
N PRO A 206 11.37 -7.39 13.96
CA PRO A 206 11.14 -6.61 15.18
C PRO A 206 11.95 -7.17 16.36
N GLY A 207 12.41 -6.29 17.25
CA GLY A 207 13.17 -6.65 18.45
C GLY A 207 14.65 -6.98 18.22
N VAL A 208 15.13 -7.00 16.97
CA VAL A 208 16.56 -7.14 16.67
C VAL A 208 17.20 -5.75 16.57
N PRO A 209 18.18 -5.39 17.40
CA PRO A 209 18.83 -4.09 17.30
C PRO A 209 19.53 -3.91 15.94
N VAL A 210 19.26 -2.80 15.26
CA VAL A 210 19.94 -2.39 14.02
C VAL A 210 20.65 -1.08 14.31
N LYS A 211 21.99 -1.09 14.26
CA LYS A 211 22.85 0.04 14.58
C LYS A 211 23.80 0.35 13.43
N GLU A 212 24.34 1.56 13.40
CA GLU A 212 25.41 1.95 12.46
C GLU A 212 25.05 1.66 10.99
N ALA A 213 23.79 1.88 10.63
CA ALA A 213 23.31 1.63 9.28
C ALA A 213 23.82 2.70 8.31
N SER A 214 24.22 2.27 7.12
CA SER A 214 24.62 3.13 6.01
C SER A 214 24.01 2.64 4.70
N VAL A 215 23.76 3.58 3.79
CA VAL A 215 23.20 3.31 2.46
C VAL A 215 24.00 4.09 1.42
N GLY A 216 24.29 3.44 0.29
CA GLY A 216 24.76 4.05 -0.93
C GLY A 216 23.88 3.64 -2.10
N LEU A 217 23.50 4.59 -2.94
CA LEU A 217 22.77 4.38 -4.18
C LEU A 217 23.63 4.89 -5.33
N LYS A 218 23.87 4.08 -6.35
CA LYS A 218 24.65 4.47 -7.53
C LYS A 218 23.86 4.23 -8.81
N ASP A 219 24.02 5.09 -9.79
CA ASP A 219 23.50 4.88 -11.15
C ASP A 219 24.34 3.86 -11.95
N ALA A 220 24.01 3.70 -13.23
CA ALA A 220 24.67 2.75 -14.12
C ALA A 220 26.14 3.11 -14.38
N GLU A 221 26.48 4.40 -14.30
CA GLU A 221 27.85 4.92 -14.45
C GLU A 221 28.66 4.86 -13.14
N GLY A 222 28.04 4.42 -12.04
CA GLY A 222 28.66 4.33 -10.73
C GLY A 222 28.70 5.64 -9.95
N LYS A 223 28.01 6.69 -10.43
CA LYS A 223 27.88 7.97 -9.73
C LYS A 223 26.96 7.78 -8.53
N LEU A 224 27.37 8.30 -7.37
CA LEU A 224 26.58 8.29 -6.16
C LEU A 224 25.39 9.24 -6.29
N ILE A 225 24.20 8.76 -5.92
CA ILE A 225 22.96 9.51 -5.85
C ILE A 225 22.73 9.97 -4.41
N GLU A 226 22.50 11.26 -4.23
CA GLU A 226 22.19 11.79 -2.91
C GLU A 226 20.83 11.29 -2.42
N CYS A 227 20.76 10.89 -1.16
CA CYS A 227 19.54 10.39 -0.54
C CYS A 227 19.33 11.05 0.82
N TRP A 228 18.07 11.26 1.18
CA TRP A 228 17.68 11.29 2.59
C TRP A 228 17.74 9.86 3.13
N ILE A 229 18.41 9.68 4.26
CA ILE A 229 18.60 8.35 4.87
C ILE A 229 18.00 8.39 6.27
N SER A 230 17.07 7.47 6.51
CA SER A 230 16.53 7.22 7.84
C SER A 230 16.86 5.81 8.29
N THR A 231 17.09 5.65 9.59
CA THR A 231 17.53 4.37 10.19
C THR A 231 16.80 4.12 11.50
N PRO A 232 16.82 2.91 12.06
CA PRO A 232 16.24 2.67 13.39
C PRO A 232 16.88 3.51 14.51
N ASP A 233 18.13 3.98 14.33
CA ASP A 233 18.81 4.89 15.26
C ASP A 233 18.46 6.37 15.06
N LYS A 234 18.10 6.73 13.82
CA LYS A 234 17.74 8.08 13.40
C LYS A 234 16.52 7.98 12.48
N PRO A 235 15.34 7.66 13.05
CA PRO A 235 14.15 7.44 12.25
C PRO A 235 13.60 8.77 11.73
N ALA A 236 12.96 8.73 10.56
CA ALA A 236 12.18 9.83 10.02
C ALA A 236 10.95 10.12 10.90
N ASP A 237 10.24 9.07 11.32
CA ASP A 237 9.31 9.12 12.46
C ASP A 237 9.47 7.84 13.29
N ALA A 238 9.75 7.99 14.59
CA ALA A 238 10.02 6.89 15.50
C ALA A 238 8.83 5.94 15.71
N ARG A 239 7.59 6.41 15.48
CA ARG A 239 6.36 5.60 15.62
C ARG A 239 6.12 4.72 14.40
N TYR A 240 6.43 5.21 13.21
CA TYR A 240 5.98 4.59 11.96
C TYR A 240 7.06 3.86 11.19
N GLN A 241 8.34 4.24 11.32
CA GLN A 241 9.42 3.64 10.53
C GLN A 241 9.65 2.14 10.81
N ARG A 242 9.29 1.68 12.02
CA ARG A 242 9.59 0.32 12.52
C ARG A 242 11.10 0.05 12.43
N ASN A 243 11.50 -1.23 12.43
CA ASN A 243 12.91 -1.61 12.37
C ASN A 243 13.44 -1.60 10.93
N THR A 244 13.37 -0.44 10.26
CA THR A 244 13.64 -0.29 8.82
C THR A 244 14.72 0.75 8.56
N VAL A 245 15.67 0.41 7.69
CA VAL A 245 16.58 1.39 7.06
C VAL A 245 15.96 1.81 5.74
N CYS A 246 15.89 3.10 5.47
CA CYS A 246 15.34 3.66 4.23
C CYS A 246 16.31 4.67 3.61
N ALA A 247 16.40 4.65 2.29
CA ALA A 247 16.95 5.73 1.49
C ALA A 247 15.92 6.19 0.45
N ILE A 248 15.70 7.50 0.39
CA ILE A 248 14.86 8.16 -0.62
C ILE A 248 15.79 9.12 -1.36
N SER A 249 15.93 8.99 -2.68
CA SER A 249 16.82 9.87 -3.45
C SER A 249 16.27 11.29 -3.50
N LYS A 250 17.18 12.27 -3.48
CA LYS A 250 16.82 13.70 -3.50
C LYS A 250 16.23 14.19 -4.82
N ASP A 251 16.38 13.40 -5.86
CA ASP A 251 15.78 13.63 -7.16
C ASP A 251 15.01 12.37 -7.60
N VAL A 252 14.03 12.57 -8.46
CA VAL A 252 13.29 11.51 -9.15
C VAL A 252 14.29 10.62 -9.88
N LEU A 253 14.14 9.31 -9.74
CA LEU A 253 15.02 8.37 -10.43
C LEU A 253 14.83 8.47 -11.94
N LYS A 254 15.91 8.26 -12.69
CA LYS A 254 15.87 8.33 -14.15
C LYS A 254 15.16 7.10 -14.72
N PRO A 255 14.37 7.25 -15.79
CA PRO A 255 13.69 6.13 -16.43
C PRO A 255 14.68 5.16 -17.09
N GLY A 256 14.40 3.86 -17.00
CA GLY A 256 15.15 2.78 -17.65
C GLY A 256 16.59 2.57 -17.12
N VAL A 257 16.95 3.18 -15.99
CA VAL A 257 18.29 3.10 -15.42
C VAL A 257 18.38 1.96 -14.41
N THR A 258 19.50 1.21 -14.46
CA THR A 258 19.82 0.23 -13.43
C THR A 258 20.65 0.87 -12.33
N TYR A 259 20.09 0.88 -11.13
CA TYR A 259 20.75 1.38 -9.93
C TYR A 259 21.37 0.24 -9.12
N THR A 260 22.49 0.53 -8.47
CA THR A 260 23.15 -0.37 -7.51
C THR A 260 22.98 0.18 -6.11
N VAL A 261 22.45 -0.66 -5.21
CA VAL A 261 22.28 -0.34 -3.79
C VAL A 261 23.36 -1.05 -2.99
N ASN A 262 24.00 -0.32 -2.10
CA ASN A 262 24.87 -0.86 -1.05
C ASN A 262 24.25 -0.50 0.30
N MET A 263 23.94 -1.48 1.14
CA MET A 263 23.55 -1.24 2.52
C MET A 263 24.41 -2.04 3.49
N ALA A 264 24.74 -1.44 4.62
CA ALA A 264 25.44 -2.11 5.71
C ALA A 264 24.85 -1.68 7.06
N ALA A 265 24.93 -2.55 8.06
CA ALA A 265 24.52 -2.28 9.43
C ALA A 265 25.12 -3.28 10.43
N LYS A 266 25.04 -2.97 11.72
CA LYS A 266 25.20 -3.95 12.82
C LYS A 266 23.83 -4.46 13.25
N VAL A 267 23.54 -5.71 12.96
CA VAL A 267 22.25 -6.38 13.23
C VAL A 267 22.43 -7.38 14.36
N GLY A 268 21.83 -7.11 15.53
CA GLY A 268 22.06 -7.91 16.74
C GLY A 268 23.54 -7.98 17.14
N GLY A 269 24.28 -6.90 16.88
CA GLY A 269 25.73 -6.80 17.13
C GLY A 269 26.62 -7.47 16.09
N ARG A 270 26.06 -8.13 15.06
CA ARG A 270 26.84 -8.74 13.97
C ARG A 270 26.84 -7.86 12.72
N PRO A 271 27.96 -7.77 11.98
CA PRO A 271 27.97 -7.05 10.72
C PRO A 271 27.02 -7.72 9.72
N TRP A 272 26.22 -6.90 9.05
CA TRP A 272 25.40 -7.27 7.90
C TRP A 272 25.73 -6.28 6.78
N ALA A 273 25.84 -6.79 5.56
CA ALA A 273 25.99 -5.99 4.36
C ALA A 273 25.29 -6.68 3.20
N ALA A 274 24.71 -5.88 2.30
CA ALA A 274 24.09 -6.34 1.08
C ALA A 274 24.40 -5.38 -0.07
N GLU A 275 24.59 -5.95 -1.25
CA GLU A 275 24.62 -5.23 -2.52
C GLU A 275 23.60 -5.89 -3.45
N TRP A 276 22.79 -5.07 -4.12
CA TRP A 276 21.86 -5.55 -5.13
C TRP A 276 21.56 -4.48 -6.17
N LYS A 277 20.91 -4.87 -7.26
CA LYS A 277 20.53 -3.94 -8.33
C LYS A 277 19.03 -3.94 -8.57
N PHE A 278 18.49 -2.83 -9.05
CA PHE A 278 17.14 -2.76 -9.61
C PHE A 278 17.12 -1.84 -10.82
N THR A 279 16.14 -2.02 -11.70
CA THR A 279 15.95 -1.23 -12.91
C THR A 279 14.63 -0.49 -12.82
N THR A 280 14.66 0.82 -13.04
CA THR A 280 13.47 1.65 -13.07
C THR A 280 12.62 1.39 -14.31
N GLU A 281 11.33 1.73 -14.23
CA GLU A 281 10.44 1.77 -15.39
C GLU A 281 10.97 2.70 -16.47
N GLY A 282 10.61 2.42 -17.73
CA GLY A 282 10.97 3.27 -18.86
C GLY A 282 10.24 4.62 -18.86
N GLU A 283 10.53 5.45 -19.87
CA GLU A 283 9.71 6.64 -20.09
C GLU A 283 8.26 6.22 -20.37
N ALA A 284 7.29 6.91 -19.78
CA ALA A 284 5.89 6.73 -20.16
C ALA A 284 5.75 7.04 -21.66
N GLU A 285 5.26 6.10 -22.46
CA GLU A 285 4.96 6.37 -23.86
C GLU A 285 3.96 7.53 -23.93
N LYS A 286 4.35 8.61 -24.61
CA LYS A 286 3.45 9.73 -24.87
C LYS A 286 2.26 9.20 -25.69
N PRO A 287 1.00 9.44 -25.29
CA PRO A 287 -0.12 8.99 -26.09
C PRO A 287 0.00 9.56 -27.52
N PRO A 288 -0.37 8.79 -28.55
CA PRO A 288 -0.34 9.28 -29.92
C PRO A 288 -1.15 10.57 -30.01
N ALA A 289 -0.60 11.58 -30.68
CA ALA A 289 -1.30 12.84 -30.89
C ALA A 289 -2.67 12.54 -31.55
N PRO A 290 -3.76 13.22 -31.12
CA PRO A 290 -5.05 13.04 -31.77
C PRO A 290 -4.92 13.33 -33.27
N PRO A 291 -5.62 12.58 -34.14
CA PRO A 291 -5.63 12.86 -35.56
C PRO A 291 -6.09 14.30 -35.80
N LYS A 292 -5.42 15.00 -36.72
CA LYS A 292 -5.75 16.37 -37.15
C LYS A 292 -7.14 16.45 -37.77
#